data_AF-A0A3D3K7Z5-F1
#
_entry.id   AF-A0A3D3K7Z5-F1
#
_cell.length_a   1.000
_cell.length_b   1.000
_cell.length_c   1.000
_cell.angle_alpha   90.00
_cell.angle_beta   90.00
_cell.angle_gamma   90.00
#
_symmetry.space_group_name_H-M   'P 1'
#
loop_
_entity.id
_entity.type
_entity.pdbx_description
1 polymer ?
#
loop_
_entity_poly.entity_id
_entity_poly.type
_entity_poly.pdbx_seq_one_letter_code
_entity_poly.pdbx_strand_id
1 'polypeptide(L)'
;MRRISLLILLAAAACGARAAAPRDYAFPVRDAARLYAANFGEMRPGHFHAGIDIKTDGAEGKPLVAADDGYVSRVTVAPGGYGRALYLTLADGTTAVYGHLQRFRDDIE
;
A
#
# COMPACT_ATOMS: atom_id res chain seq x y z
N MET A 1 -22.89 -37.64 -32.34
CA MET A 1 -23.08 -36.52 -31.39
C MET A 1 -22.10 -36.61 -30.21
N ARG A 2 -20.78 -36.64 -30.42
CA ARG A 2 -19.77 -36.69 -29.32
C ARG A 2 -18.43 -36.07 -29.76
N ARG A 3 -18.46 -35.02 -30.58
CA ARG A 3 -17.24 -34.37 -31.09
C ARG A 3 -17.19 -32.85 -30.89
N ILE A 4 -18.24 -32.23 -30.37
CA ILE A 4 -18.29 -30.78 -30.15
C ILE A 4 -17.87 -30.40 -28.70
N SER A 5 -17.85 -31.35 -27.76
CA SER A 5 -17.57 -31.06 -26.35
C SER A 5 -16.08 -30.95 -25.96
N LEU A 6 -15.14 -31.17 -26.89
CA LEU A 6 -13.70 -31.16 -26.56
C LEU A 6 -13.00 -29.80 -26.85
N LEU A 7 -13.67 -28.88 -27.56
CA LEU A 7 -13.09 -27.58 -27.92
C LEU A 7 -13.31 -26.47 -26.87
N ILE A 8 -14.23 -26.66 -25.93
CA ILE A 8 -14.53 -25.65 -24.89
C ILE A 8 -13.57 -25.77 -23.69
N LEU A 9 -12.96 -26.94 -23.47
CA LEU A 9 -12.08 -27.16 -22.32
C LEU A 9 -10.64 -26.65 -22.51
N LEU A 10 -10.21 -26.34 -23.74
CA LEU A 10 -8.83 -25.89 -24.02
C LEU A 10 -8.65 -24.37 -23.97
N ALA A 11 -9.74 -23.58 -23.99
CA ALA A 11 -9.69 -22.12 -23.95
C ALA A 11 -9.51 -21.54 -22.53
N ALA A 12 -9.81 -22.32 -21.47
CA ALA A 12 -9.70 -21.85 -20.09
C ALA A 12 -8.26 -21.88 -19.53
N ALA A 13 -7.33 -22.59 -20.18
CA ALA A 13 -5.96 -22.74 -19.69
C ALA A 13 -5.02 -21.57 -20.06
N ALA A 14 -5.46 -20.61 -20.87
CA ALA A 14 -4.63 -19.48 -21.31
C ALA A 14 -4.74 -18.23 -20.42
N CYS A 15 -5.63 -18.21 -19.42
CA CYS A 15 -5.69 -17.12 -18.44
C CYS A 15 -4.70 -17.38 -17.29
N GLY A 16 -3.41 -17.40 -17.62
CA GLY A 16 -2.36 -17.31 -16.60
C GLY A 16 -2.35 -15.89 -16.05
N ALA A 17 -2.65 -15.71 -14.76
CA ALA A 17 -2.39 -14.44 -14.08
C ALA A 17 -0.89 -14.18 -14.18
N ARG A 18 -0.49 -13.24 -15.03
CA ARG A 18 0.90 -12.79 -15.10
C ARG A 18 1.17 -12.04 -13.81
N ALA A 19 2.04 -12.56 -12.96
CA ALA A 19 2.57 -11.77 -11.85
C ALA A 19 3.11 -10.46 -12.44
N ALA A 20 2.61 -9.33 -11.96
CA ALA A 20 3.11 -8.03 -12.37
C ALA A 20 4.63 -8.03 -12.14
N ALA A 21 5.39 -7.47 -13.08
CA ALA A 21 6.81 -7.27 -12.86
C ALA A 21 7.01 -6.48 -11.55
N PRO A 22 8.09 -6.75 -10.78
CA PRO A 22 8.37 -5.99 -9.57
C PRO A 22 8.32 -4.49 -9.88
N ARG A 23 7.37 -3.78 -9.29
CA ARG A 23 7.30 -2.32 -9.38
C ARG A 23 8.28 -1.72 -8.39
N ASP A 24 9.04 -0.76 -8.86
CA ASP A 24 9.96 0.00 -8.02
C ASP A 24 9.19 1.15 -7.36
N TYR A 25 8.58 0.87 -6.21
CA TYR A 25 7.90 1.89 -5.43
C TYR A 25 8.91 2.87 -4.84
N ALA A 26 8.60 4.15 -4.92
CA ALA A 26 9.39 5.18 -4.26
C ALA A 26 9.40 4.95 -2.74
N PHE A 27 10.57 5.08 -2.13
CA PHE A 27 10.67 5.06 -0.68
C PHE A 27 9.93 6.29 -0.10
N PRO A 28 8.91 6.10 0.75
CA PRO A 28 7.92 7.15 0.99
C PRO A 28 8.39 8.28 1.93
N VAL A 29 9.39 8.04 2.79
CA VAL A 29 9.89 9.06 3.74
C VAL A 29 11.13 9.73 3.17
N ARG A 30 11.04 11.03 2.87
CA ARG A 30 12.17 11.81 2.36
C ARG A 30 13.20 12.05 3.45
N ASP A 31 14.47 12.11 3.02
CA ASP A 31 15.61 12.49 3.87
C ASP A 31 15.70 11.68 5.16
N ALA A 32 15.32 10.40 5.12
CA ALA A 32 15.38 9.48 6.24
C ALA A 32 16.53 8.47 6.07
N ALA A 33 17.07 7.95 7.18
CA ALA A 33 18.08 6.89 7.16
C ALA A 33 17.57 5.54 6.61
N ARG A 34 16.28 5.45 6.27
CA ARG A 34 15.59 4.25 5.76
C ARG A 34 15.66 3.05 6.70
N LEU A 35 15.60 3.32 7.99
CA LEU A 35 15.56 2.30 9.04
C LEU A 35 14.11 1.95 9.39
N TYR A 36 13.88 0.71 9.80
CA TYR A 36 12.56 0.22 10.21
C TYR A 36 12.49 0.11 11.73
N ALA A 37 11.32 0.43 12.30
CA ALA A 37 11.00 0.25 13.71
C ALA A 37 10.16 -1.01 13.97
N ALA A 38 9.34 -1.42 13.00
CA ALA A 38 8.50 -2.62 13.05
C ALA A 38 8.29 -3.19 11.65
N ASN A 39 8.04 -4.50 11.57
CA ASN A 39 7.87 -5.23 10.31
C ASN A 39 6.42 -5.63 10.05
N PHE A 40 6.12 -5.96 8.79
CA PHE A 40 4.85 -6.58 8.41
C PHE A 40 4.70 -7.94 9.07
N GLY A 41 3.50 -8.23 9.59
CA GLY A 41 3.18 -9.49 10.25
C GLY A 41 3.70 -9.62 11.69
N GLU A 42 4.33 -8.58 12.24
CA GLU A 42 4.74 -8.57 13.65
C GLU A 42 3.52 -8.78 14.56
N MET A 43 3.64 -9.67 15.56
CA MET A 43 2.56 -9.99 16.48
C MET A 43 2.33 -8.84 17.47
N ARG A 44 1.09 -8.38 17.59
CA ARG A 44 0.63 -7.40 18.58
C ARG A 44 -0.50 -8.01 19.41
N PRO A 45 -0.79 -7.47 20.61
CA PRO A 45 -2.00 -7.85 21.33
C PRO A 45 -3.23 -7.66 20.43
N GLY A 46 -3.91 -8.77 20.13
CA GLY A 46 -5.17 -8.79 19.38
C GLY A 46 -5.09 -8.69 17.86
N HIS A 47 -3.91 -8.54 17.23
CA HIS A 47 -3.78 -8.50 15.76
C HIS A 47 -2.34 -8.67 15.27
N PHE A 48 -2.16 -8.84 13.96
CA PHE A 48 -0.85 -8.71 13.30
C PHE A 48 -0.67 -7.30 12.75
N HIS A 49 0.57 -6.82 12.76
CA HIS A 49 0.91 -5.54 12.16
C HIS A 49 0.74 -5.60 10.64
N ALA A 50 -0.19 -4.79 10.10
CA ALA A 50 -0.57 -4.82 8.69
C ALA A 50 0.32 -3.95 7.78
N GLY A 51 1.49 -3.52 8.26
CA GLY A 51 2.38 -2.62 7.51
C GLY A 51 3.82 -2.66 8.02
N ILE A 52 4.59 -1.64 7.67
CA ILE A 52 5.94 -1.41 8.17
C ILE A 52 6.00 -0.04 8.83
N ASP A 53 6.75 0.07 9.93
CA ASP A 53 7.00 1.37 10.57
C ASP A 53 8.38 1.85 10.17
N ILE A 54 8.44 3.00 9.51
CA ILE A 54 9.70 3.62 9.06
C ILE A 54 10.13 4.65 10.11
N LYS A 55 11.38 4.54 10.58
CA LYS A 55 11.95 5.52 11.51
C LYS A 55 12.15 6.86 10.81
N THR A 56 11.86 7.92 11.56
CA THR A 56 12.02 9.32 11.14
C THR A 56 13.22 9.99 11.82
N ASP A 57 14.27 9.22 12.10
CA ASP A 57 15.54 9.67 12.69
C ASP A 57 15.38 10.49 13.99
N GLY A 58 14.36 10.16 14.79
CA GLY A 58 14.09 10.84 16.07
C GLY A 58 13.37 12.19 15.93
N ALA A 59 12.84 12.52 14.75
CA ALA A 59 12.04 13.73 14.51
C ALA A 59 10.66 13.39 13.96
N GLU A 60 9.68 14.28 14.13
CA GLU A 60 8.37 14.16 13.48
C GLU A 60 8.26 15.07 12.25
N GLY A 61 7.24 14.84 11.42
CA GLY A 61 6.90 15.76 10.33
C GLY A 61 7.84 15.71 9.13
N LYS A 62 8.63 14.63 8.96
CA LYS A 62 9.41 14.42 7.74
C LYS A 62 8.49 14.41 6.51
N PRO A 63 8.90 15.03 5.39
CA PRO A 63 8.09 15.03 4.17
C PRO A 63 7.89 13.62 3.62
N LEU A 64 6.67 13.35 3.14
CA LEU A 64 6.32 12.11 2.49
C LEU A 64 6.15 12.31 0.98
N VAL A 65 6.41 11.26 0.23
CA VAL A 65 6.10 11.16 -1.21
C VAL A 65 5.18 9.98 -1.47
N ALA A 66 4.41 10.11 -2.55
CA ALA A 66 3.65 9.00 -3.09
C ALA A 66 4.59 7.86 -3.50
N ALA A 67 4.20 6.62 -3.20
CA ALA A 67 4.97 5.42 -3.51
C ALA A 67 4.94 5.13 -5.01
N ASP A 68 3.87 5.54 -5.69
CA ASP A 68 3.70 5.52 -7.14
C ASP A 68 2.61 6.54 -7.54
N ASP A 69 2.40 6.71 -8.83
CA ASP A 69 1.31 7.51 -9.38
C ASP A 69 -0.07 6.92 -9.01
N GLY A 70 -1.01 7.81 -8.68
CA GLY A 70 -2.35 7.42 -8.25
C GLY A 70 -3.21 8.61 -7.86
N TYR A 71 -4.28 8.32 -7.12
CA TYR A 71 -5.17 9.34 -6.56
C TYR A 71 -5.54 9.03 -5.11
N VAL A 72 -5.80 10.08 -4.34
CA VAL A 72 -6.26 9.94 -2.95
C VAL A 72 -7.69 9.41 -2.98
N SER A 73 -7.87 8.15 -2.57
CA SER A 73 -9.18 7.49 -2.59
C SER A 73 -9.91 7.60 -1.25
N ARG A 74 -9.19 7.86 -0.16
CA ARG A 74 -9.77 8.05 1.18
C ARG A 74 -8.81 8.81 2.10
N VAL A 75 -9.39 9.65 2.95
CA VAL A 75 -8.73 10.28 4.10
C VAL A 75 -9.47 9.88 5.37
N THR A 76 -8.74 9.61 6.45
CA THR A 76 -9.33 9.33 7.76
C THR A 76 -8.64 10.13 8.85
N VAL A 77 -9.44 10.60 9.81
CA VAL A 77 -8.94 11.23 11.04
C VAL A 77 -9.68 10.57 12.20
N ALA A 78 -8.92 9.92 13.08
CA ALA A 78 -9.46 9.26 14.27
C ALA A 78 -8.50 9.43 15.47
N PRO A 79 -9.00 9.36 16.72
CA PRO A 79 -8.15 9.42 17.91
C PRO A 79 -7.33 8.13 18.13
N GLY A 80 -7.57 7.07 17.37
CA GLY A 80 -6.86 5.79 17.47
C GLY A 80 -6.70 5.09 16.11
N GLY A 81 -6.20 3.85 16.12
CA GLY A 81 -5.84 3.14 14.90
C GLY A 81 -4.71 3.86 14.17
N TYR A 82 -4.87 4.08 12.86
CA TYR A 82 -3.88 4.84 12.06
C TYR A 82 -3.85 6.35 12.36
N GLY A 83 -4.78 6.90 13.14
CA GLY A 83 -4.83 8.33 13.41
C GLY A 83 -5.24 9.13 12.17
N ARG A 84 -4.43 10.13 11.79
CA ARG A 84 -4.50 10.73 10.45
C ARG A 84 -3.89 9.76 9.44
N ALA A 85 -4.71 9.32 8.49
CA ALA A 85 -4.26 8.42 7.43
C ALA A 85 -4.79 8.82 6.05
N LEU A 86 -3.97 8.53 5.04
CA LEU A 86 -4.25 8.77 3.64
C LEU A 86 -4.13 7.47 2.86
N TYR A 87 -5.16 7.14 2.08
CA TYR A 87 -5.21 5.99 1.20
C TYR A 87 -5.02 6.48 -0.23
N LEU A 88 -4.01 5.94 -0.90
CA LEU A 88 -3.65 6.26 -2.27
C LEU A 88 -3.92 5.03 -3.13
N THR A 89 -4.91 5.10 -4.02
CA THR A 89 -5.16 4.05 -5.00
C THR A 89 -4.24 4.29 -6.19
N LEU A 90 -3.39 3.30 -6.46
CA LEU A 90 -2.38 3.34 -7.51
C LEU A 90 -2.99 2.91 -8.86
N ALA A 91 -2.29 3.20 -9.94
CA ALA A 91 -2.73 2.87 -11.30
C ALA A 91 -2.97 1.36 -11.53
N ASP A 92 -2.40 0.49 -10.69
CA ASP A 92 -2.55 -0.96 -10.78
C ASP A 92 -3.64 -1.55 -9.89
N GLY A 93 -4.42 -0.70 -9.22
CA GLY A 93 -5.49 -1.10 -8.31
C GLY A 93 -5.03 -1.44 -6.90
N THR A 94 -3.71 -1.45 -6.62
CA THR A 94 -3.20 -1.55 -5.25
C THR A 94 -3.50 -0.27 -4.49
N THR A 95 -3.62 -0.37 -3.16
CA THR A 95 -3.76 0.80 -2.28
C THR A 95 -2.56 0.91 -1.36
N ALA A 96 -1.85 2.02 -1.43
CA ALA A 96 -0.84 2.41 -0.45
C ALA A 96 -1.52 3.19 0.68
N VAL A 97 -1.19 2.86 1.94
CA VAL A 97 -1.76 3.52 3.12
C VAL A 97 -0.66 4.19 3.90
N TYR A 98 -0.83 5.49 4.12
CA TYR A 98 0.07 6.32 4.94
C TYR A 98 -0.65 6.60 6.26
N GLY A 99 -0.23 5.95 7.33
CA GLY A 99 -0.77 6.16 8.68
C GLY A 99 0.09 7.10 9.52
N HIS A 100 -0.44 7.49 10.69
CA HIS A 100 0.26 8.26 11.71
C HIS A 100 0.82 9.60 11.22
N LEU A 101 0.10 10.25 10.31
CA LEU A 101 0.52 11.51 9.70
C LEU A 101 0.41 12.67 10.69
N GLN A 102 1.44 13.53 10.73
CA GLN A 102 1.39 14.74 11.55
C GLN A 102 0.32 15.72 11.04
N ARG A 103 0.21 15.88 9.72
CA ARG A 103 -0.74 16.74 9.00
C ARG A 103 -0.92 16.27 7.56
N PHE A 104 -1.95 16.73 6.86
CA PHE A 104 -2.06 16.56 5.41
C PHE A 104 -1.41 17.75 4.68
N ARG A 105 -1.46 17.74 3.35
CA ARG A 105 -1.17 18.93 2.55
C ARG A 105 -2.35 19.90 2.64
N ASP A 106 -2.08 21.19 2.49
CA ASP A 106 -3.08 22.27 2.56
C ASP A 106 -4.19 22.16 1.49
N ASP A 107 -3.99 21.39 0.42
CA ASP A 107 -5.02 21.12 -0.60
C ASP A 107 -5.90 19.90 -0.27
N ILE A 108 -5.63 19.24 0.86
CA ILE A 108 -6.40 18.11 1.40
C ILE A 108 -7.12 18.52 2.70
N GLU A 109 -6.51 19.40 3.51
CA GLU A 109 -7.00 19.89 4.82
C GLU A 109 -7.47 21.35 4.78
#